data_AF-A0A8T3LRP7-F1
#
_entry.id   AF-A0A8T3LRP7-F1
#
_cell.length_a   1.000
_cell.length_b   1.000
_cell.length_c   1.000
_cell.angle_alpha   90.00
_cell.angle_beta   90.00
_cell.angle_gamma   90.00
#
_symmetry.space_group_name_H-M   'P 1'
#
loop_
_entity.id
_entity.type
_entity.pdbx_description
1 polymer ?
#
loop_
_entity_poly.entity_id
_entity_poly.type
_entity_poly.pdbx_seq_one_letter_code
_entity_poly.pdbx_strand_id
1 'polypeptide(L)'
;MSLDLRPFLDLDAGVEHLRGLIRIPSVNPPDGGPDVAAGRDPSGGETAAARYCAEVLAGDGIESEVIELTPGRGSCVARIKATGAATEPPLILLSHIDVVPVDAESWSRDPFGGELIDGVVWGRGAVDMKNMVAMELGLMLALKRSGAELRRDVIFAAVADEEAGGEHGARGLVETRPELFHDASGRPAAAAINEVGGYSMTIGGRRFYAVQVAEKGIIWTR
;
A
#
# COMPACT_ATOMS: atom_id res chain seq x y z
N MET A 1 -6.07 3.45 28.23
CA MET A 1 -5.29 4.63 27.80
C MET A 1 -5.38 4.68 26.29
N SER A 2 -5.69 5.82 25.67
CA SER A 2 -5.71 5.90 24.20
C SER A 2 -4.27 5.85 23.68
N LEU A 3 -4.03 5.03 22.66
CA LEU A 3 -2.75 4.98 21.97
C LEU A 3 -2.49 6.32 21.26
N ASP A 4 -1.37 6.99 21.58
CA ASP A 4 -0.94 8.22 20.91
C ASP A 4 0.37 7.97 20.16
N LEU A 5 0.28 7.93 18.83
CA LEU A 5 1.42 7.67 17.95
C LEU A 5 2.09 8.96 17.44
N ARG A 6 1.52 10.14 17.72
CA ARG A 6 2.05 11.42 17.19
C ARG A 6 3.54 11.64 17.47
N PRO A 7 4.11 11.25 18.64
CA PRO A 7 5.53 11.41 18.89
C PRO A 7 6.45 10.52 18.03
N PHE A 8 5.89 9.49 17.39
CA PHE A 8 6.64 8.50 16.61
C PHE A 8 6.42 8.65 15.10
N LEU A 9 5.49 9.52 14.69
CA LEU A 9 5.24 9.83 13.28
C LEU A 9 6.26 10.85 12.77
N ASP A 10 6.94 10.48 11.69
CA ASP A 10 7.85 11.34 10.95
C ASP A 10 7.22 11.67 9.59
N LEU A 11 6.63 12.86 9.50
CA LEU A 11 5.92 13.30 8.29
C LEU A 11 6.87 13.60 7.14
N ASP A 12 8.08 14.07 7.44
CA ASP A 12 9.09 14.36 6.42
C ASP A 12 9.61 13.05 5.81
N ALA A 13 9.85 12.03 6.65
CA ALA A 13 10.14 10.68 6.17
C ALA A 13 8.98 10.10 5.33
N GLY A 14 7.73 10.34 5.72
CA GLY A 14 6.55 9.96 4.94
C GLY A 14 6.54 10.58 3.53
N VAL A 15 6.88 11.87 3.42
CA VAL A 15 7.04 12.55 2.13
C VAL A 15 8.18 11.93 1.32
N GLU A 16 9.31 11.61 1.94
CA GLU A 16 10.43 10.96 1.25
C GLU A 16 10.10 9.53 0.79
N HIS A 17 9.32 8.78 1.56
CA HIS A 17 8.85 7.46 1.14
C HIS A 17 7.93 7.55 -0.07
N LEU A 18 7.00 8.50 -0.09
CA LEU A 18 6.16 8.74 -1.26
C LEU A 18 7.01 9.07 -2.50
N ARG A 19 7.97 9.99 -2.35
CA ARG A 19 8.87 10.38 -3.45
C ARG A 19 9.74 9.21 -3.91
N GLY A 20 10.23 8.39 -2.99
CA GLY A 20 10.99 7.17 -3.28
C GLY A 20 10.19 6.17 -4.08
N LEU A 21 8.94 5.91 -3.67
CA LEU A 21 8.03 5.02 -4.38
C LEU A 21 7.66 5.55 -5.77
N ILE A 22 7.44 6.87 -5.94
CA ILE A 22 7.18 7.48 -7.26
C ILE A 22 8.33 7.24 -8.23
N ARG A 23 9.58 7.27 -7.76
CA ARG A 23 10.78 7.05 -8.59
C ARG A 23 10.94 5.62 -9.10
N ILE A 24 10.11 4.70 -8.60
CA ILE A 24 10.05 3.32 -9.07
C ILE A 24 8.89 3.22 -10.05
N PRO A 25 9.15 3.10 -11.37
CA PRO A 25 8.10 3.01 -12.38
C PRO A 25 7.45 1.62 -12.37
N SER A 26 6.44 1.43 -11.52
CA SER A 26 5.63 0.21 -11.40
C SER A 26 4.37 0.28 -12.27
N VAL A 27 4.54 0.50 -13.58
CA VAL A 27 3.42 0.79 -14.48
C VAL A 27 2.63 -0.47 -14.84
N ASN A 28 1.30 -0.44 -14.67
CA ASN A 28 0.39 -1.54 -14.94
C ASN A 28 -0.95 -1.04 -15.55
N PRO A 29 -1.46 -1.66 -16.63
CA PRO A 29 -0.80 -2.65 -17.48
C PRO A 29 0.47 -2.06 -18.14
N PRO A 30 1.50 -2.87 -18.41
CA PRO A 30 2.63 -2.44 -19.23
C PRO A 30 2.15 -2.12 -20.65
N ASP A 31 2.96 -1.44 -21.45
CA ASP A 31 2.68 -0.93 -22.80
C ASP A 31 2.47 -1.99 -23.91
N GLY A 32 1.89 -3.14 -23.56
CA GLY A 32 1.39 -4.16 -24.51
C GLY A 32 2.46 -5.10 -25.05
N GLY A 33 3.63 -5.17 -24.43
CA GLY A 33 4.70 -6.09 -24.79
C GLY A 33 4.35 -7.58 -24.66
N PRO A 34 5.16 -8.49 -25.22
CA PRO A 34 4.89 -9.94 -25.24
C PRO A 34 4.75 -10.57 -23.85
N ASP A 35 5.35 -9.96 -22.83
CA ASP A 35 5.26 -10.42 -21.45
C ASP A 35 3.94 -10.04 -20.76
N VAL A 36 3.23 -9.02 -21.26
CA VAL A 36 1.89 -8.62 -20.78
C VAL A 36 0.86 -9.71 -21.06
N ALA A 37 0.96 -10.39 -22.21
CA ALA A 37 0.09 -11.51 -22.56
C ALA A 37 0.25 -12.71 -21.61
N ALA A 38 1.38 -12.79 -20.89
CA ALA A 38 1.66 -13.80 -19.89
C ALA A 38 1.43 -13.30 -18.45
N GLY A 39 0.90 -12.09 -18.27
CA GLY A 39 0.67 -11.46 -16.96
C GLY A 39 1.95 -11.01 -16.25
N ARG A 40 3.12 -11.00 -16.90
CA ARG A 40 4.40 -10.61 -16.27
C ARG A 40 4.65 -9.11 -16.35
N ASP A 41 5.36 -8.57 -15.37
CA ASP A 41 5.98 -7.24 -15.45
C ASP A 41 7.48 -7.39 -15.78
N PRO A 42 7.89 -7.22 -17.06
CA PRO A 42 9.29 -7.35 -17.45
C PRO A 42 10.18 -6.24 -16.91
N SER A 43 9.61 -5.09 -16.51
CA SER A 43 10.36 -4.04 -15.82
C SER A 43 10.69 -4.41 -14.37
N GLY A 44 9.87 -5.30 -13.78
CA GLY A 44 9.94 -5.67 -12.37
C GLY A 44 9.71 -4.48 -11.44
N GLY A 45 9.00 -3.45 -11.91
CA GLY A 45 8.75 -2.22 -11.19
C GLY A 45 7.90 -2.46 -9.94
N GLU A 46 6.89 -3.32 -10.02
CA GLU A 46 6.09 -3.73 -8.86
C GLU A 46 6.96 -4.47 -7.83
N THR A 47 7.76 -5.46 -8.25
CA THR A 47 8.74 -6.13 -7.38
C THR A 47 9.71 -5.14 -6.75
N ALA A 48 10.23 -4.16 -7.51
CA ALA A 48 11.14 -3.15 -7.00
C ALA A 48 10.47 -2.27 -5.92
N ALA A 49 9.21 -1.88 -6.13
CA ALA A 49 8.44 -1.12 -5.14
C ALA A 49 8.13 -1.94 -3.88
N ALA A 50 7.81 -3.23 -4.04
CA ALA A 50 7.62 -4.15 -2.91
C ALA A 50 8.92 -4.32 -2.10
N ARG A 51 10.07 -4.45 -2.77
CA ARG A 51 11.39 -4.52 -2.10
C ARG A 51 11.73 -3.23 -1.37
N TYR A 52 11.42 -2.07 -1.95
CA TYR A 52 11.58 -0.79 -1.26
C TYR A 52 10.80 -0.77 0.07
N CYS A 53 9.54 -1.20 0.06
CA CYS A 53 8.73 -1.30 1.28
C CYS A 53 9.38 -2.24 2.31
N ALA A 54 9.83 -3.43 1.87
CA ALA A 54 10.50 -4.40 2.73
C ALA A 54 11.81 -3.85 3.34
N GLU A 55 12.61 -3.12 2.57
CA GLU A 55 13.85 -2.49 3.04
C GLU A 55 13.58 -1.43 4.10
N VAL A 56 12.56 -0.59 3.89
CA VAL A 56 12.13 0.43 4.88
C VAL A 56 11.69 -0.24 6.18
N LEU A 57 10.86 -1.28 6.10
CA LEU A 57 10.38 -2.03 7.27
C LEU A 57 11.51 -2.73 8.02
N ALA A 58 12.46 -3.33 7.29
CA ALA A 58 13.63 -3.99 7.87
C ALA A 58 14.52 -3.02 8.65
N GLY A 59 14.57 -1.74 8.26
CA GLY A 59 15.30 -0.68 8.98
C GLY A 59 14.89 -0.52 10.45
N ASP A 60 13.64 -0.87 10.78
CA ASP A 60 13.10 -0.86 12.14
C ASP A 60 12.95 -2.27 12.74
N GLY A 61 13.50 -3.29 12.08
CA GLY A 61 13.38 -4.68 12.52
C GLY A 61 11.95 -5.22 12.43
N ILE A 62 11.18 -4.77 11.43
CA ILE A 62 9.89 -5.36 11.07
C ILE A 62 10.16 -6.35 9.94
N GLU A 63 9.85 -7.63 10.19
CA GLU A 63 9.96 -8.68 9.18
C GLU A 63 8.82 -8.55 8.15
N SER A 64 9.17 -8.77 6.89
CA SER A 64 8.25 -8.71 5.75
C SER A 64 8.59 -9.76 4.70
N GLU A 65 7.59 -10.21 3.96
CA GLU A 65 7.73 -11.12 2.82
C GLU A 65 7.46 -10.35 1.51
N VAL A 66 8.37 -10.49 0.53
CA VAL A 66 8.12 -10.06 -0.86
C VAL A 66 7.67 -11.29 -1.65
N ILE A 67 6.47 -11.23 -2.21
CA ILE A 67 5.79 -12.38 -2.82
C ILE A 67 5.49 -12.06 -4.27
N GLU A 68 6.04 -12.87 -5.18
CA GLU A 68 5.72 -12.83 -6.60
C GLU A 68 4.84 -14.03 -6.96
N LEU A 69 3.53 -13.82 -7.11
CA LEU A 69 2.64 -14.83 -7.70
C LEU A 69 2.86 -14.95 -9.20
N THR A 70 3.35 -13.89 -9.82
CA THR A 70 3.76 -13.85 -11.22
C THR A 70 5.06 -13.05 -11.32
N PRO A 71 6.05 -13.51 -12.11
CA PRO A 71 7.37 -12.88 -12.15
C PRO A 71 7.32 -11.38 -12.43
N GLY A 72 8.02 -10.61 -11.60
CA GLY A 72 8.06 -9.14 -11.68
C GLY A 72 6.90 -8.42 -11.01
N ARG A 73 5.83 -9.14 -10.64
CA ARG A 73 4.64 -8.62 -9.95
C ARG A 73 4.69 -8.89 -8.44
N GLY A 74 5.65 -8.27 -7.77
CA GLY A 74 5.88 -8.49 -6.35
C GLY A 74 4.92 -7.71 -5.46
N SER A 75 4.41 -8.33 -4.40
CA SER A 75 3.70 -7.68 -3.29
C SER A 75 4.56 -7.73 -2.03
N CYS A 76 4.43 -6.77 -1.12
CA CYS A 76 5.09 -6.75 0.19
C CYS A 76 4.07 -6.92 1.31
N VAL A 77 4.23 -7.96 2.14
CA VAL A 77 3.36 -8.22 3.30
C VAL A 77 4.19 -8.24 4.57
N ALA A 78 3.76 -7.50 5.60
CA ALA A 78 4.42 -7.44 6.89
C ALA A 78 3.40 -7.46 8.03
N ARG A 79 3.85 -7.82 9.24
CA ARG A 79 2.95 -7.93 10.40
C ARG A 79 3.59 -7.46 11.68
N ILE A 80 2.88 -6.60 12.39
CA ILE A 80 3.12 -6.35 13.81
C ILE A 80 2.08 -7.16 14.59
N LYS A 81 2.57 -8.11 15.39
CA LYS A 81 1.71 -8.97 16.20
C LYS A 81 1.16 -8.21 17.40
N ALA A 82 -0.07 -8.54 17.79
CA ALA A 82 -0.60 -8.21 19.09
C ALA A 82 0.35 -8.67 20.20
N THR A 83 0.49 -7.85 21.23
CA THR A 83 1.27 -8.19 22.43
C THR A 83 0.31 -8.66 23.52
N GLY A 84 0.57 -9.82 24.11
CA GLY A 84 -0.37 -10.47 25.05
C GLY A 84 -1.34 -11.41 24.34
N ALA A 85 -2.46 -11.76 24.98
CA ALA A 85 -3.48 -12.57 24.33
C ALA A 85 -4.21 -11.71 23.29
N ALA A 86 -3.95 -11.95 22.00
CA ALA A 86 -4.69 -11.29 20.93
C ALA A 86 -6.19 -11.57 21.07
N THR A 87 -6.95 -10.55 21.45
CA THR A 87 -8.40 -10.68 21.68
C THR A 87 -9.22 -10.41 20.43
N GLU A 88 -8.67 -9.65 19.48
CA GLU A 88 -9.39 -9.15 18.31
C GLU A 88 -8.78 -9.66 17.00
N PRO A 89 -9.60 -9.87 15.94
CA PRO A 89 -9.08 -10.30 14.65
C PRO A 89 -8.18 -9.23 14.02
N PRO A 90 -7.25 -9.61 13.11
CA PRO A 90 -6.31 -8.68 12.48
C PRO A 90 -7.00 -7.51 11.75
N LEU A 91 -6.28 -6.40 11.62
CA LEU A 91 -6.63 -5.28 10.75
C LEU A 91 -5.60 -5.19 9.62
N ILE A 92 -6.06 -5.10 8.38
CA ILE A 92 -5.19 -4.93 7.21
C ILE A 92 -5.11 -3.44 6.85
N LEU A 93 -3.89 -2.95 6.68
CA LEU A 93 -3.53 -1.73 5.96
C LEU A 93 -3.20 -2.17 4.54
N LEU A 94 -4.13 -1.96 3.62
CA LEU A 94 -4.08 -2.44 2.25
C LEU A 94 -3.83 -1.25 1.33
N SER A 95 -2.85 -1.39 0.46
CA SER A 95 -2.57 -0.44 -0.61
C SER A 95 -2.08 -1.17 -1.84
N HIS A 96 -2.25 -0.61 -3.02
CA HIS A 96 -1.56 -1.08 -4.22
C HIS A 96 -0.30 -0.25 -4.53
N ILE A 97 0.65 -0.86 -5.23
CA ILE A 97 1.95 -0.25 -5.56
C ILE A 97 2.12 0.02 -7.04
N ASP A 98 1.27 -0.58 -7.88
CA ASP A 98 1.24 -0.31 -9.30
C ASP A 98 0.58 1.03 -9.61
N VAL A 99 0.73 1.48 -10.85
CA VAL A 99 0.19 2.74 -11.32
C VAL A 99 -0.20 2.63 -12.78
N VAL A 100 -1.27 3.31 -13.20
CA VAL A 100 -1.59 3.38 -14.64
C VAL A 100 -0.49 4.04 -15.49
N PRO A 101 -0.46 3.74 -16.81
CA PRO A 101 0.41 4.40 -17.77
C PRO A 101 0.37 5.93 -17.76
N VAL A 102 1.43 6.52 -18.31
CA VAL A 102 1.57 7.97 -18.47
C VAL A 102 1.86 8.31 -19.92
N ASP A 103 1.28 9.39 -20.40
CA ASP A 103 1.73 10.07 -21.60
C ASP A 103 2.72 11.16 -21.19
N ALA A 104 4.03 10.86 -21.26
CA ALA A 104 5.08 11.74 -20.75
C ALA A 104 5.06 13.15 -21.39
N GLU A 105 4.61 13.29 -22.64
CA GLU A 105 4.53 14.59 -23.33
C GLU A 105 3.47 15.50 -22.72
N SER A 106 2.42 14.93 -22.13
CA SER A 106 1.35 15.64 -21.46
C SER A 106 1.69 16.09 -20.03
N TRP A 107 2.84 15.66 -19.49
CA TRP A 107 3.25 16.04 -18.14
C TRP A 107 4.08 17.33 -18.13
N SER A 108 3.76 18.22 -17.19
CA SER A 108 4.56 19.43 -16.96
C SER A 108 5.86 19.17 -16.18
N ARG A 109 6.01 17.96 -15.62
CA ARG A 109 7.10 17.49 -14.76
C ARG A 109 7.38 16.03 -15.03
N ASP A 110 8.53 15.51 -14.61
CA ASP A 110 8.78 14.08 -14.76
C ASP A 110 7.74 13.26 -13.96
N PRO A 111 6.91 12.41 -14.60
CA PRO A 111 5.93 11.58 -13.89
C PRO A 111 6.56 10.65 -12.86
N PHE A 112 7.83 10.28 -13.02
CA PHE A 112 8.55 9.40 -12.08
C PHE A 112 9.69 10.14 -11.36
N GLY A 113 9.69 11.48 -11.36
CA GLY A 113 10.73 12.26 -10.68
C GLY A 113 10.57 12.33 -9.16
N GLY A 114 9.33 12.29 -8.66
CA GLY A 114 9.03 12.48 -7.23
C GLY A 114 9.50 13.85 -6.73
N GLU A 115 9.23 14.90 -7.51
CA GLU A 115 9.67 16.26 -7.22
C GLU A 115 8.79 16.91 -6.15
N LEU A 116 9.37 17.55 -5.14
CA LEU A 116 8.66 18.35 -4.16
C LEU A 116 8.80 19.82 -4.53
N ILE A 117 7.71 20.43 -5.01
CA ILE A 117 7.69 21.80 -5.53
C ILE A 117 6.54 22.54 -4.85
N ASP A 118 6.85 23.67 -4.19
CA ASP A 118 5.88 24.53 -3.51
C ASP A 118 4.97 23.76 -2.52
N GLY A 119 5.54 22.77 -1.83
CA GLY A 119 4.83 21.92 -0.86
C GLY A 119 3.96 20.83 -1.48
N VAL A 120 4.07 20.60 -2.80
CA VAL A 120 3.33 19.56 -3.53
C VAL A 120 4.29 18.54 -4.11
N VAL A 121 4.03 17.26 -3.86
CA VAL A 121 4.77 16.16 -4.51
C VAL A 121 4.16 15.88 -5.88
N TRP A 122 4.99 15.95 -6.92
CA TRP A 122 4.63 15.65 -8.30
C TRP A 122 5.09 14.24 -8.68
N GLY A 123 4.16 13.48 -9.25
CA GLY A 123 4.45 12.19 -9.89
C GLY A 123 3.23 11.28 -10.01
N ARG A 124 3.31 10.31 -10.93
CA ARG A 124 2.36 9.22 -11.06
C ARG A 124 2.44 8.34 -9.81
N GLY A 125 1.29 8.09 -9.19
CA GLY A 125 1.22 7.43 -7.88
C GLY A 125 1.05 8.39 -6.70
N ALA A 126 1.27 9.70 -6.88
CA ALA A 126 1.24 10.65 -5.76
C ALA A 126 -0.12 10.76 -5.06
N VAL A 127 -1.21 10.47 -5.76
CA VAL A 127 -2.58 10.46 -5.21
C VAL A 127 -3.16 9.06 -5.15
N ASP A 128 -2.88 8.25 -6.18
CA ASP A 128 -3.42 6.90 -6.37
C ASP A 128 -2.26 5.94 -6.71
N MET A 129 -1.79 5.14 -5.74
CA MET A 129 -2.04 5.33 -4.30
C MET A 129 -0.77 5.24 -3.43
N LYS A 130 0.39 5.54 -4.02
CA LYS A 130 1.70 5.48 -3.33
C LYS A 130 1.80 6.41 -2.11
N ASN A 131 0.97 7.45 -2.03
CA ASN A 131 0.84 8.27 -0.81
C ASN A 131 0.32 7.45 0.37
N MET A 132 -0.68 6.59 0.15
CA MET A 132 -1.24 5.73 1.17
C MET A 132 -0.26 4.61 1.56
N VAL A 133 0.44 4.02 0.59
CA VAL A 133 1.57 3.11 0.88
C VAL A 133 2.58 3.77 1.82
N ALA A 134 2.99 5.02 1.54
CA ALA A 134 3.93 5.76 2.38
C ALA A 134 3.38 6.09 3.78
N MET A 135 2.09 6.45 3.89
CA MET A 135 1.44 6.69 5.17
C MET A 135 1.35 5.41 6.01
N GLU A 136 0.99 4.29 5.40
CA GLU A 136 0.88 2.99 6.06
C GLU A 136 2.25 2.45 6.50
N LEU A 137 3.29 2.62 5.67
CA LEU A 137 4.68 2.35 6.07
C LEU A 137 5.05 3.17 7.31
N GLY A 138 4.82 4.49 7.28
CA GLY A 138 5.09 5.38 8.41
C GLY A 138 4.34 4.97 9.68
N LEU A 139 3.10 4.50 9.55
CA LEU A 139 2.31 3.96 10.66
C LEU A 139 2.92 2.66 11.24
N MET A 140 3.37 1.74 10.38
CA MET A 140 4.04 0.50 10.83
C MET A 140 5.32 0.81 11.61
N LEU A 141 6.15 1.72 11.11
CA LEU A 141 7.36 2.18 11.81
C LEU A 141 7.00 2.84 13.15
N ALA A 142 6.00 3.72 13.17
CA ALA A 142 5.55 4.39 14.40
C ALA A 142 5.03 3.39 15.45
N LEU A 143 4.23 2.41 15.04
CA LEU A 143 3.73 1.33 15.92
C LEU A 143 4.86 0.49 16.51
N LYS A 144 5.86 0.15 15.68
CA LYS A 144 7.04 -0.61 16.13
C LYS A 144 7.86 0.19 17.14
N ARG A 145 8.17 1.45 16.83
CA ARG A 145 8.96 2.35 17.67
C ARG A 145 8.27 2.70 18.99
N SER A 146 6.94 2.79 18.99
CA SER A 146 6.19 3.12 20.20
C SER A 146 6.17 1.98 21.21
N GLY A 147 6.47 0.74 20.80
CA GLY A 147 6.37 -0.44 21.66
C GLY A 147 4.96 -0.63 22.23
N ALA A 148 3.93 -0.17 21.50
CA ALA A 148 2.58 -0.12 22.00
C ALA A 148 1.98 -1.52 22.18
N GLU A 149 1.20 -1.70 23.24
CA GLU A 149 0.46 -2.94 23.40
C GLU A 149 -0.76 -2.97 22.48
N LEU A 150 -0.76 -3.91 21.52
CA LEU A 150 -1.81 -4.05 20.51
C LEU A 150 -2.77 -5.18 20.87
N ARG A 151 -4.08 -4.95 20.68
CA ARG A 151 -5.15 -5.94 20.94
C ARG A 151 -5.46 -6.85 19.76
N ARG A 152 -4.93 -6.51 18.57
CA ARG A 152 -5.05 -7.21 17.29
C ARG A 152 -3.73 -7.08 16.54
N ASP A 153 -3.48 -8.02 15.63
CA ASP A 153 -2.39 -7.88 14.67
C ASP A 153 -2.70 -6.73 13.69
N VAL A 154 -1.66 -6.00 13.29
CA VAL A 154 -1.71 -5.03 12.19
C VAL A 154 -0.89 -5.60 11.04
N ILE A 155 -1.55 -5.81 9.91
CA ILE A 155 -0.96 -6.37 8.70
C ILE A 155 -0.81 -5.24 7.70
N PHE A 156 0.39 -5.05 7.20
CA PHE A 156 0.65 -4.19 6.05
C PHE A 156 0.68 -5.06 4.80
N ALA A 157 -0.08 -4.68 3.78
CA ALA A 157 -0.14 -5.38 2.49
C ALA A 157 -0.09 -4.36 1.36
N ALA A 158 1.10 -4.14 0.81
CA ALA A 158 1.33 -3.36 -0.39
C ALA A 158 1.35 -4.30 -1.60
N VAL A 159 0.25 -4.37 -2.33
CA VAL A 159 -0.02 -5.41 -3.33
C VAL A 159 0.21 -4.92 -4.76
N ALA A 160 0.59 -5.83 -5.64
CA ALA A 160 0.65 -5.60 -7.08
C ALA A 160 -0.73 -5.63 -7.74
N ASP A 161 -0.76 -5.30 -9.02
CA ASP A 161 -1.77 -5.66 -10.01
C ASP A 161 -3.17 -5.04 -9.87
N GLU A 162 -3.40 -4.07 -8.98
CA GLU A 162 -4.75 -3.52 -8.74
C GLU A 162 -5.33 -2.89 -10.01
N GLU A 163 -4.52 -2.10 -10.73
CA GLU A 163 -4.92 -1.32 -11.90
C GLU A 163 -5.26 -2.22 -13.11
N ALA A 164 -4.92 -3.52 -13.03
CA ALA A 164 -5.25 -4.55 -14.02
C ALA A 164 -6.19 -5.65 -13.50
N GLY A 165 -6.79 -5.47 -12.32
CA GLY A 165 -7.85 -6.34 -11.77
C GLY A 165 -7.45 -7.21 -10.58
N GLY A 166 -6.19 -7.16 -10.16
CA GLY A 166 -5.70 -7.71 -8.90
C GLY A 166 -5.55 -9.24 -8.84
N GLU A 167 -5.62 -9.94 -9.97
CA GLU A 167 -5.46 -11.40 -10.05
C GLU A 167 -4.08 -11.84 -9.58
N HIS A 168 -3.05 -11.07 -9.90
CA HIS A 168 -1.66 -11.33 -9.51
C HIS A 168 -1.28 -10.69 -8.16
N GLY A 169 -2.19 -9.93 -7.57
CA GLY A 169 -2.02 -9.20 -6.31
C GLY A 169 -2.97 -9.68 -5.23
N ALA A 170 -3.81 -8.77 -4.72
CA ALA A 170 -4.69 -9.03 -3.58
C ALA A 170 -5.55 -10.30 -3.75
N ARG A 171 -6.16 -10.50 -4.92
CA ARG A 171 -7.02 -11.66 -5.15
C ARG A 171 -6.19 -12.95 -5.12
N GLY A 172 -5.11 -13.00 -5.89
CA GLY A 172 -4.23 -14.16 -5.93
C GLY A 172 -3.64 -14.49 -4.56
N LEU A 173 -3.27 -13.49 -3.76
CA LEU A 173 -2.73 -13.70 -2.41
C LEU A 173 -3.76 -14.30 -1.46
N VAL A 174 -5.01 -13.81 -1.48
CA VAL A 174 -6.06 -14.39 -0.63
C VAL A 174 -6.41 -15.82 -1.05
N GLU A 175 -6.38 -16.12 -2.35
CA GLU A 175 -6.68 -17.47 -2.87
C GLU A 175 -5.55 -18.48 -2.60
N THR A 176 -4.28 -18.06 -2.68
CA THR A 176 -3.11 -18.96 -2.64
C THR A 176 -2.32 -18.93 -1.33
N ARG A 177 -2.38 -17.82 -0.59
CA ARG A 177 -1.66 -17.57 0.67
C ARG A 177 -2.57 -16.99 1.78
N PRO A 178 -3.77 -17.57 2.03
CA PRO A 178 -4.73 -17.01 2.99
C PRO A 178 -4.18 -16.88 4.42
N GLU A 179 -3.19 -17.69 4.79
CA GLU A 179 -2.54 -17.65 6.10
C GLU A 179 -1.86 -16.31 6.41
N LEU A 180 -1.49 -15.54 5.37
CA LEU A 180 -0.93 -14.19 5.53
C LEU A 180 -1.93 -13.20 6.13
N PHE A 181 -3.23 -13.48 6.02
CA PHE A 181 -4.32 -12.58 6.44
C PHE A 181 -5.10 -13.12 7.64
N HIS A 182 -4.66 -14.24 8.22
CA HIS A 182 -5.26 -14.85 9.40
C HIS A 182 -4.40 -14.61 10.65
N ASP A 183 -4.99 -14.67 11.84
CA ASP A 183 -4.23 -14.71 13.10
C ASP A 183 -3.69 -16.12 13.41
N ALA A 184 -2.93 -16.26 14.49
CA ALA A 184 -2.34 -17.53 14.90
C ALA A 184 -3.38 -18.62 15.25
N SER A 185 -4.64 -18.25 15.49
CA SER A 185 -5.77 -19.19 15.70
C SER A 185 -6.50 -19.56 14.40
N GLY A 186 -6.07 -19.01 13.26
CA GLY A 186 -6.70 -19.21 11.96
C GLY A 186 -7.90 -18.28 11.70
N ARG A 187 -8.12 -17.26 12.54
CA ARG A 187 -9.22 -16.31 12.37
C ARG A 187 -8.86 -15.29 11.29
N PRO A 188 -9.72 -15.01 10.31
CA PRO A 188 -9.43 -14.02 9.27
C PRO A 188 -9.42 -12.60 9.83
N ALA A 189 -8.74 -11.70 9.11
CA ALA A 189 -8.81 -10.26 9.36
C ALA A 189 -10.26 -9.77 9.42
N ALA A 190 -10.54 -8.86 10.35
CA ALA A 190 -11.88 -8.30 10.53
C ALA A 190 -12.24 -7.28 9.43
N ALA A 191 -11.23 -6.52 8.97
CA ALA A 191 -11.39 -5.46 8.01
C ALA A 191 -10.05 -5.13 7.33
N ALA A 192 -10.14 -4.45 6.20
CA ALA A 192 -9.04 -3.77 5.55
C ALA A 192 -9.36 -2.26 5.46
N ILE A 193 -8.34 -1.43 5.63
CA ILE A 193 -8.35 -0.01 5.27
C ILE A 193 -7.64 0.06 3.92
N ASN A 194 -8.27 0.65 2.91
CA ASN A 194 -7.72 0.78 1.56
C ASN A 194 -8.10 2.16 1.00
N GLU A 195 -7.63 2.46 -0.21
CA GLU A 195 -8.12 3.57 -0.99
C GLU A 195 -9.61 3.45 -1.36
N VAL A 196 -10.09 4.48 -2.05
CA VAL A 196 -11.50 4.75 -2.34
C VAL A 196 -12.26 5.24 -1.09
N GLY A 197 -13.08 6.26 -1.31
CA GLY A 197 -13.64 7.09 -0.25
C GLY A 197 -14.01 8.48 -0.75
N GLY A 198 -13.30 8.92 -1.79
CA GLY A 198 -13.40 10.24 -2.39
C GLY A 198 -12.22 11.13 -1.99
N TYR A 199 -12.12 12.27 -2.65
CA TYR A 199 -11.06 13.24 -2.37
C TYR A 199 -11.46 14.17 -1.23
N SER A 200 -10.48 14.61 -0.45
CA SER A 200 -10.73 15.63 0.57
C SER A 200 -11.22 16.93 -0.08
N MET A 201 -12.31 17.49 0.44
CA MET A 201 -12.98 18.66 -0.12
C MET A 201 -13.14 19.75 0.92
N THR A 202 -13.16 21.01 0.48
CA THR A 202 -13.39 22.15 1.37
C THR A 202 -14.79 22.70 1.11
N ILE A 203 -15.69 22.57 2.09
CA ILE A 203 -17.08 23.07 2.00
C ILE A 203 -17.30 24.06 3.14
N GLY A 204 -17.71 25.29 2.81
CA GLY A 204 -17.99 26.33 3.82
C GLY A 204 -16.81 26.62 4.76
N GLY A 205 -15.58 26.57 4.26
CA GLY A 205 -14.36 26.82 5.04
C GLY A 205 -13.92 25.66 5.95
N ARG A 206 -14.58 24.50 5.87
CA ARG A 206 -14.19 23.29 6.62
C ARG A 206 -13.67 22.22 5.69
N ARG A 207 -12.68 21.47 6.16
CA ARG A 207 -12.12 20.31 5.45
C ARG A 207 -12.96 19.07 5.73
N PHE A 208 -13.38 18.40 4.67
CA PHE A 208 -14.14 17.15 4.71
C PHE A 208 -13.27 16.03 4.14
N TYR A 209 -13.27 14.91 4.84
CA TYR A 209 -12.61 13.67 4.44
C TYR A 209 -13.72 12.65 4.23
N ALA A 210 -13.94 12.27 2.98
CA ALA A 210 -14.96 11.29 2.66
C ALA A 210 -14.41 9.89 2.96
N VAL A 211 -15.23 9.07 3.60
CA VAL A 211 -14.89 7.70 3.99
C VAL A 211 -15.96 6.80 3.40
N GLN A 212 -15.57 5.92 2.49
CA GLN A 212 -16.45 4.90 1.97
C GLN A 212 -16.39 3.70 2.91
N VAL A 213 -17.57 3.20 3.29
CA VAL A 213 -17.70 1.94 4.01
C VAL A 213 -18.37 0.98 3.05
N ALA A 214 -17.66 -0.08 2.66
CA ALA A 214 -18.23 -1.16 1.87
C ALA A 214 -18.62 -2.31 2.80
N GLU A 215 -19.85 -2.79 2.66
CA GLU A 215 -20.30 -4.08 3.16
C GLU A 215 -20.89 -4.83 1.95
N LYS A 216 -20.45 -6.07 1.71
CA LYS A 216 -20.88 -6.97 0.61
C LYS A 216 -20.48 -6.54 -0.82
N GLY A 217 -19.22 -6.86 -1.19
CA GLY A 217 -18.76 -7.17 -2.55
C GLY A 217 -18.87 -6.09 -3.64
N ILE A 218 -18.10 -6.26 -4.72
CA ILE A 218 -18.24 -5.44 -5.92
C ILE A 218 -19.35 -6.04 -6.79
N ILE A 219 -20.42 -5.28 -7.06
CA ILE A 219 -21.34 -5.57 -8.16
C ILE A 219 -20.90 -4.72 -9.35
N TRP A 220 -20.12 -5.30 -10.25
CA TRP A 220 -19.95 -4.75 -11.59
C TRP A 220 -21.23 -5.01 -12.36
N THR A 221 -22.12 -4.01 -12.46
CA THR A 221 -23.21 -4.09 -13.43
C THR A 221 -22.63 -3.92 -14.82
N ARG A 222 -22.72 -4.98 -15.64
CA ARG A 222 -22.50 -4.91 -17.08
C ARG A 222 -23.59 -4.10 -17.77
#